data_AF-A0A397J622-F1
#
_entry.id   AF-A0A397J622-F1
#
_cell.length_a   1.000
_cell.length_b   1.000
_cell.length_c   1.000
_cell.angle_alpha   90.00
_cell.angle_beta   90.00
_cell.angle_gamma   90.00
#
_symmetry.space_group_name_H-M   'P 1'
#
loop_
_entity.id
_entity.type
_entity.pdbx_description
1 polymer ?
#
loop_
_entity_poly.entity_id
_entity_poly.type
_entity_poly.pdbx_seq_one_letter_code
_entity_poly.pdbx_strand_id
1 'polypeptide(L)'
;MTKFQQEEIKIEKLLTDANIKCEITGGPGDKGIDIKGMKKGVKFIIECKNWRTKNIEGVLSQQSNGTIGIVTAPSMNRYTPGAKETARTLLPTEVYPS
;
A
#
# COMPACT_ATOMS: atom_id res chain seq x y z
N MET A 1 -16.05 -8.48 12.65
CA MET A 1 -14.74 -7.98 12.19
C MET A 1 -14.00 -9.14 11.53
N THR A 2 -13.64 -9.01 10.25
CA THR A 2 -12.92 -10.07 9.52
C THR A 2 -11.45 -10.09 9.92
N LYS A 3 -10.75 -11.19 9.65
CA LYS A 3 -9.27 -11.26 9.83
C LYS A 3 -8.53 -10.18 9.02
N PHE A 4 -9.13 -9.71 7.94
CA PHE A 4 -8.58 -8.68 7.07
C PHE A 4 -8.67 -7.30 7.70
N GLN A 5 -9.85 -6.95 8.24
CA GLN A 5 -10.05 -5.72 9.02
C GLN A 5 -9.15 -5.65 10.26
N GLN A 6 -8.84 -6.79 10.89
CA GLN A 6 -7.88 -6.84 11.99
C GLN A 6 -6.45 -6.47 11.55
N GLU A 7 -6.07 -6.74 10.31
CA GLU A 7 -4.73 -6.41 9.80
C GLU A 7 -4.63 -4.93 9.47
N GLU A 8 -5.67 -4.35 8.86
CA GLU A 8 -5.79 -2.90 8.61
C GLU A 8 -5.64 -2.11 9.92
N ILE A 9 -6.34 -2.53 10.98
CA ILE A 9 -6.27 -1.90 12.31
C ILE A 9 -4.86 -1.98 12.91
N LYS A 10 -4.14 -3.10 12.74
CA LYS A 10 -2.75 -3.19 13.24
C LYS A 10 -1.82 -2.24 12.50
N ILE A 11 -1.99 -2.10 11.19
CA ILE A 11 -1.16 -1.21 10.37
C ILE A 11 -1.46 0.24 10.71
N GLU A 12 -2.75 0.61 10.82
CA GLU A 12 -3.16 1.94 11.29
C GLU A 12 -2.54 2.25 12.65
N LYS A 13 -2.66 1.33 13.62
CA LYS A 13 -2.07 1.49 14.94
C LYS A 13 -0.55 1.68 14.87
N LEU A 14 0.16 0.90 14.06
CA LEU A 14 1.61 1.04 13.88
C LEU A 14 2.00 2.41 13.32
N LEU A 15 1.23 2.91 12.34
CA LEU A 15 1.45 4.24 11.75
C LEU A 15 1.15 5.35 12.77
N THR A 16 0.06 5.23 13.50
CA THR A 16 -0.34 6.19 14.54
C THR A 16 0.66 6.21 15.70
N ASP A 17 1.14 5.06 16.18
CA ASP A 17 2.19 4.95 17.20
C ASP A 17 3.52 5.57 16.71
N ALA A 18 3.77 5.59 15.40
CA ALA A 18 4.90 6.27 14.76
C ALA A 18 4.64 7.77 14.44
N ASN A 19 3.54 8.33 14.94
CA ASN A 19 3.11 9.71 14.70
C ASN A 19 2.96 10.02 13.19
N ILE A 20 2.30 9.11 12.48
CA ILE A 20 1.93 9.25 11.07
C ILE A 20 0.41 9.30 10.98
N LYS A 21 -0.12 10.43 10.47
CA LYS A 21 -1.56 10.59 10.30
C LYS A 21 -2.05 9.68 9.17
N CYS A 22 -2.98 8.80 9.49
CA CYS A 22 -3.64 7.92 8.53
C CYS A 22 -5.10 7.63 8.93
N GLU A 23 -5.84 7.03 8.01
CA GLU A 23 -7.25 6.68 8.13
C GLU A 23 -7.49 5.34 7.42
N ILE A 24 -8.17 4.41 8.08
CA ILE A 24 -8.65 3.18 7.46
C ILE A 24 -9.84 3.52 6.57
N THR A 25 -9.71 3.22 5.28
CA THR A 25 -10.77 3.35 4.27
C THR A 25 -11.30 2.00 3.77
N GLY A 26 -10.73 0.89 4.25
CA GLY A 26 -11.11 -0.48 3.89
C GLY A 26 -12.54 -0.84 4.33
N GLY A 27 -13.26 -1.54 3.48
CA GLY A 27 -14.68 -1.87 3.64
C GLY A 27 -15.28 -2.58 2.42
N PRO A 28 -16.49 -3.15 2.52
CA PRO A 28 -17.08 -3.89 1.40
C PRO A 28 -17.10 -3.08 0.09
N GLY A 29 -16.38 -3.54 -0.93
CA GLY A 29 -16.27 -2.85 -2.22
C GLY A 29 -15.12 -1.85 -2.31
N ASP A 30 -14.19 -1.85 -1.35
CA ASP A 30 -12.91 -1.18 -1.46
C ASP A 30 -12.21 -1.60 -2.76
N LYS A 31 -11.82 -0.60 -3.56
CA LYS A 31 -11.13 -0.82 -4.84
C LYS A 31 -9.65 -1.17 -4.64
N GLY A 32 -9.31 -1.84 -3.54
CA GLY A 32 -7.95 -2.17 -3.13
C GLY A 32 -7.20 -1.04 -2.43
N ILE A 33 -7.88 -0.11 -1.74
CA ILE A 33 -7.22 0.91 -0.89
C ILE A 33 -7.84 0.87 0.49
N ASP A 34 -7.07 0.36 1.44
CA ASP A 34 -7.56 0.03 2.76
C ASP A 34 -7.14 1.07 3.79
N ILE A 35 -6.03 1.79 3.55
CA ILE A 35 -5.56 2.88 4.41
C ILE A 35 -5.05 4.02 3.55
N LYS A 36 -5.33 5.27 3.96
CA LYS A 36 -4.76 6.48 3.37
C LYS A 36 -4.06 7.30 4.43
N GLY A 37 -3.02 8.03 4.07
CA GLY A 37 -2.36 8.91 5.02
C GLY A 37 -1.42 9.92 4.41
N MET A 38 -0.75 10.67 5.28
CA MET A 38 0.21 11.69 4.88
C MET A 38 1.39 11.77 5.85
N LYS A 39 2.60 11.90 5.31
CA LYS A 39 3.81 12.17 6.07
C LYS A 39 4.59 13.30 5.42
N LYS A 40 4.88 14.37 6.16
CA LYS A 40 5.69 15.52 5.69
C LYS A 40 5.22 16.07 4.33
N GLY A 41 3.89 16.18 4.13
CA GLY A 41 3.29 16.68 2.89
C GLY A 41 3.17 15.65 1.75
N VAL A 42 3.73 14.44 1.91
CA VAL A 42 3.62 13.36 0.93
C VAL A 42 2.45 12.46 1.28
N LYS A 43 1.54 12.27 0.32
CA LYS A 43 0.40 11.36 0.47
C LYS A 43 0.88 9.92 0.28
N PHE A 44 0.29 9.00 1.03
CA PHE A 44 0.45 7.58 0.78
C PHE A 44 -0.89 6.86 0.83
N ILE A 45 -0.96 5.75 0.10
CA ILE A 45 -2.09 4.84 0.08
C ILE A 45 -1.58 3.42 0.32
N ILE A 46 -2.33 2.63 1.08
CA ILE A 46 -1.96 1.28 1.46
C ILE A 46 -3.05 0.31 1.05
N GLU A 47 -2.64 -0.75 0.36
CA GLU A 47 -3.43 -1.95 0.15
C GLU A 47 -2.89 -3.07 1.04
N CYS A 48 -3.74 -3.58 1.91
CA CYS A 48 -3.54 -4.79 2.67
C CYS A 48 -3.98 -5.96 1.79
N LYS A 49 -3.14 -6.99 1.61
CA LYS A 49 -3.48 -8.17 0.83
C LYS A 49 -3.36 -9.41 1.69
N ASN A 50 -4.30 -10.33 1.55
CA ASN A 50 -4.08 -11.72 1.93
C ASN A 50 -3.41 -12.43 0.74
N TRP A 51 -2.20 -12.98 0.92
CA TRP A 51 -1.27 -13.44 -0.14
C TRP A 51 -1.79 -14.52 -1.12
N ARG A 52 -3.05 -14.95 -0.98
CA ARG A 52 -3.72 -15.76 -2.01
C ARG A 52 -3.81 -15.03 -3.35
N THR A 53 -3.89 -13.70 -3.35
CA THR A 53 -3.91 -12.86 -4.56
C THR A 53 -2.54 -12.20 -4.77
N LYS A 54 -1.85 -12.58 -5.85
CA LYS A 54 -0.46 -12.18 -6.16
C LYS A 54 -0.36 -10.82 -6.89
N ASN A 55 -1.44 -10.05 -6.95
CA ASN A 55 -1.52 -8.85 -7.78
C ASN A 55 -1.41 -7.57 -6.93
N ILE A 56 -0.63 -6.60 -7.41
CA ILE A 56 -0.40 -5.27 -6.82
C ILE A 56 -1.11 -4.13 -7.60
N GLU A 57 -1.95 -4.47 -8.59
CA GLU A 57 -2.65 -3.51 -9.44
C GLU A 57 -3.58 -2.53 -8.70
N GLY A 58 -4.08 -2.88 -7.50
CA GLY A 58 -4.99 -2.02 -6.74
C GLY A 58 -4.35 -0.69 -6.40
N VAL A 59 -3.20 -0.73 -5.72
CA VAL A 59 -2.38 0.47 -5.45
C VAL A 59 -1.95 1.16 -6.74
N LEU A 60 -1.44 0.41 -7.72
CA LEU A 60 -0.89 0.99 -8.95
C LEU A 60 -1.93 1.77 -9.74
N SER A 61 -3.18 1.30 -9.78
CA SER A 61 -4.28 1.96 -10.49
C SER A 61 -4.76 3.25 -9.82
N GLN A 62 -4.49 3.42 -8.52
CA GLN A 62 -4.95 4.57 -7.73
C GLN A 62 -3.81 5.51 -7.30
N GLN A 63 -2.57 5.13 -7.59
CA GLN A 63 -1.41 5.98 -7.35
C GLN A 63 -1.41 7.15 -8.34
N SER A 64 -1.44 8.38 -7.82
CA SER A 64 -1.27 9.61 -8.60
C SER A 64 0.14 10.18 -8.41
N ASN A 65 0.55 11.11 -9.28
CA ASN A 65 1.83 11.81 -9.14
C ASN A 65 2.00 12.40 -7.73
N GLY A 66 3.13 12.11 -7.10
CA GLY A 66 3.43 12.55 -5.73
C GLY A 66 2.76 11.74 -4.61
N THR A 67 2.07 10.63 -4.94
CA THR A 67 1.54 9.68 -3.95
C THR A 67 2.43 8.45 -3.87
N ILE A 68 2.79 8.02 -2.65
CA ILE A 68 3.49 6.76 -2.40
C ILE A 68 2.46 5.63 -2.29
N GLY A 69 2.57 4.63 -3.17
CA GLY A 69 1.81 3.38 -3.05
C GLY A 69 2.51 2.35 -2.17
N ILE A 70 1.79 1.72 -1.24
CA ILE A 70 2.32 0.69 -0.34
C ILE A 70 1.41 -0.54 -0.41
N VAL A 71 1.98 -1.72 -0.63
CA VAL A 71 1.26 -2.99 -0.51
C VAL A 71 1.79 -3.74 0.70
N THR A 72 0.93 -4.15 1.61
CA THR A 72 1.28 -4.95 2.79
C THR A 72 0.60 -6.32 2.71
N ALA A 73 1.23 -7.36 3.24
CA ALA A 73 0.60 -8.67 3.33
C ALA A 73 1.14 -9.46 4.53
N PRO A 74 0.27 -10.14 5.31
CA PRO A 74 0.71 -11.04 6.36
C PRO A 74 1.20 -12.33 5.71
N SER A 75 2.48 -12.40 5.38
CA SER A 75 3.05 -13.56 4.69
C SER A 75 4.47 -13.85 5.13
N MET A 76 4.71 -15.08 5.58
CA MET A 76 6.05 -15.68 5.66
C MET A 76 6.66 -15.91 4.27
N ASN A 77 5.85 -15.90 3.21
CA ASN A 77 6.27 -16.03 1.82
C ASN A 77 6.58 -14.65 1.24
N ARG A 78 7.82 -14.48 0.78
CA ARG A 78 8.32 -13.27 0.13
C ARG A 78 7.48 -12.93 -1.10
N TYR A 79 7.41 -11.63 -1.45
CA TYR A 79 6.85 -11.19 -2.73
C TYR A 79 7.42 -12.00 -3.89
N THR A 80 6.57 -12.40 -4.85
CA THR A 80 7.04 -13.10 -6.04
C THR A 80 8.08 -12.23 -6.76
N PRO A 81 9.09 -12.81 -7.43
CA PRO A 81 10.04 -12.04 -8.21
C PRO A 81 9.35 -11.08 -9.19
N GLY A 82 8.27 -11.53 -9.86
CA GLY A 82 7.47 -10.70 -10.77
C GLY A 82 6.82 -9.48 -10.08
N ALA A 83 6.23 -9.63 -8.89
CA ALA A 83 5.67 -8.48 -8.17
C ALA A 83 6.75 -7.45 -7.77
N LYS A 84 7.95 -7.93 -7.41
CA LYS A 84 9.10 -7.05 -7.13
C LYS A 84 9.62 -6.35 -8.38
N GLU A 85 9.60 -7.04 -9.52
CA GLU A 85 9.97 -6.48 -10.81
C GLU A 85 8.97 -5.42 -11.26
N THR A 86 7.67 -5.69 -11.21
CA THR A 86 6.61 -4.71 -11.51
C THR A 86 6.76 -3.44 -10.66
N ALA A 87 7.01 -3.58 -9.36
CA ALA A 87 7.26 -2.43 -8.48
C ALA A 87 8.51 -1.62 -8.86
N ARG A 88 9.55 -2.26 -9.43
CA ARG A 88 10.77 -1.58 -9.90
C ARG A 88 10.57 -0.88 -11.23
N THR A 89 9.89 -1.52 -12.18
CA THR A 89 9.73 -1.01 -13.54
C THR A 89 8.74 0.17 -13.61
N LEU A 90 7.80 0.24 -12.68
CA LEU A 90 6.80 1.33 -12.60
C LEU A 90 7.28 2.56 -11.83
N LEU A 91 8.45 2.52 -11.20
CA LEU A 91 9.09 3.74 -10.74
C LEU A 91 9.50 4.52 -12.00
N PRO A 92 9.14 5.82 -12.13
CA PRO A 92 9.69 6.62 -13.20
C PRO A 92 11.21 6.51 -13.11
N THR A 93 11.83 6.06 -14.19
CA THR A 93 13.26 6.28 -14.40
C THR A 93 13.44 7.79 -14.34
N GLU A 94 13.91 8.31 -13.21
CA GLU A 94 14.30 9.71 -13.13
C GLU A 94 15.46 9.92 -14.11
N VAL A 95 15.13 10.35 -15.33
CA VAL A 95 16.05 11.10 -16.16
C VAL A 95 16.09 12.49 -15.53
N TYR A 96 16.98 12.69 -14.55
CA TYR A 96 17.42 14.04 -14.25
C TYR A 96 18.22 14.52 -15.47
N PRO A 97 17.81 15.59 -16.17
CA PRO A 97 18.72 16.26 -17.08
C PRO A 97 19.89 16.79 -16.24
N SER A 98 21.09 16.40 -16.63
CA SER A 98 22.39 16.91 -16.16
C SER A 98 22.51 18.42 -16.34
#